data_AF-A0AAQ1JVM8-F1
#
_entry.id   AF-A0AAQ1JVM8-F1
#
_cell.length_a   1.000
_cell.length_b   1.000
_cell.length_c   1.000
_cell.angle_alpha   90.00
_cell.angle_beta   90.00
_cell.angle_gamma   90.00
#
_symmetry.space_group_name_H-M   'P 1'
#
loop_
_entity.id
_entity.type
_entity.pdbx_description
1 polymer ?
#
loop_
_entity_poly.entity_id
_entity_poly.type
_entity_poly.pdbx_seq_one_letter_code
_entity_poly.pdbx_strand_id
1 'polypeptide(L)'
;MLTDRLYRRYLRAEELEPALKLMAQAREIFAQKPAKTSIEWDAAMLADPERSRLNPDQPSLADVFSSYFDRFADACASAKSFVDAFNIYQPVRTVITDLAGFARDKNKPLEEYDALEGAPMWLR
;
A
#
# COMPACT_ATOMS: atom_id res chain seq x y z
N MET A 1 -0.20 -5.61 -11.73
CA MET A 1 0.89 -5.64 -10.73
C MET A 1 0.49 -4.98 -9.42
N LEU A 2 0.18 -3.68 -9.36
CA LEU A 2 -0.27 -3.05 -8.09
C LEU A 2 -1.54 -3.71 -7.49
N THR A 3 -2.57 -3.96 -8.30
CA THR A 3 -3.84 -4.54 -7.85
C THR A 3 -3.79 -6.04 -7.52
N ASP A 4 -2.83 -6.78 -8.08
CA ASP A 4 -2.68 -8.21 -7.81
C ASP A 4 -1.57 -8.47 -6.78
N ARG A 5 -0.36 -8.01 -7.04
CA ARG A 5 0.78 -8.24 -6.17
C ARG A 5 0.71 -7.38 -4.91
N LEU A 6 0.70 -6.05 -5.02
CA LEU A 6 0.71 -5.19 -3.85
C LEU A 6 -0.60 -5.27 -3.03
N TYR A 7 -1.75 -5.17 -3.70
CA TYR A 7 -3.04 -5.10 -3.02
C TYR A 7 -3.53 -6.46 -2.48
N ARG A 8 -3.40 -7.53 -3.27
CA ARG A 8 -3.90 -8.86 -2.89
C ARG A 8 -2.84 -9.72 -2.22
N ARG A 9 -1.58 -9.66 -2.68
CA ARG A 9 -0.48 -10.55 -2.27
C ARG A 9 0.68 -9.76 -1.61
N TYR A 10 1.88 -9.93 -2.16
CA TYR A 10 3.10 -9.16 -1.90
C TYR A 10 3.80 -8.86 -3.23
N LEU A 11 4.67 -7.84 -3.26
CA LEU A 11 5.60 -7.61 -4.37
C LEU A 11 6.81 -8.51 -4.23
N ARG A 12 7.29 -9.07 -5.34
CA ARG A 12 8.60 -9.73 -5.42
C ARG A 12 9.71 -8.72 -5.65
N ALA A 13 10.96 -9.14 -5.43
CA ALA A 13 12.12 -8.27 -5.56
C ALA A 13 12.22 -7.65 -6.98
N GLU A 14 12.02 -8.46 -8.00
CA GLU A 14 12.03 -8.06 -9.42
C GLU A 14 10.84 -7.16 -9.80
N GLU A 15 9.79 -7.14 -8.98
CA GLU A 15 8.57 -6.35 -9.22
C GLU A 15 8.62 -4.97 -8.54
N LEU A 16 9.61 -4.70 -7.67
CA LEU A 16 9.71 -3.43 -6.93
C LEU A 16 9.85 -2.22 -7.87
N GLU A 17 10.76 -2.31 -8.84
CA GLU A 17 11.05 -1.19 -9.75
C GLU A 17 9.88 -0.88 -10.71
N PRO A 18 9.27 -1.88 -11.37
CA PRO A 18 8.03 -1.63 -12.10
C PRO A 18 6.91 -1.08 -11.20
N ALA A 19 6.86 -1.43 -9.91
CA ALA A 19 5.76 -1.04 -9.02
C ALA A 19 5.90 0.43 -8.61
N LEU A 20 7.11 0.87 -8.34
CA LEU A 20 7.45 2.28 -8.12
C LEU A 20 7.02 3.14 -9.31
N LYS A 21 7.31 2.71 -10.54
CA LYS A 21 6.90 3.45 -11.75
C LYS A 21 5.39 3.55 -11.88
N LEU A 22 4.66 2.44 -11.67
CA LEU A 22 3.20 2.44 -11.69
C LEU A 22 2.61 3.31 -10.57
N MET A 23 3.22 3.29 -9.38
CA MET A 23 2.75 4.09 -8.25
C MET A 23 3.00 5.59 -8.47
N ALA A 24 4.13 5.96 -9.07
CA ALA A 24 4.38 7.33 -9.50
C ALA A 24 3.35 7.80 -10.54
N GLN A 25 3.03 6.97 -11.54
CA GLN A 25 1.95 7.26 -12.49
C GLN A 25 0.59 7.42 -11.80
N ALA A 26 0.28 6.58 -10.81
CA ALA A 26 -0.95 6.70 -10.04
C ALA A 26 -0.99 8.03 -9.25
N ARG A 27 0.14 8.43 -8.64
CA ARG A 27 0.26 9.73 -7.96
C ARG A 27 0.02 10.90 -8.91
N GLU A 28 0.60 10.87 -10.12
CA GLU A 28 0.38 11.91 -11.14
C GLU A 28 -1.09 11.97 -11.59
N ILE A 29 -1.74 10.82 -11.78
CA ILE A 29 -3.17 10.78 -12.08
C ILE A 29 -3.97 11.40 -10.93
N PHE A 30 -3.62 11.08 -9.68
CA PHE A 30 -4.30 11.60 -8.48
C PHE A 30 -4.08 13.10 -8.29
N ALA A 31 -2.93 13.64 -8.71
CA ALA A 31 -2.63 15.07 -8.64
C ALA A 31 -3.54 15.90 -9.57
N GLN A 32 -4.04 15.29 -10.64
CA GLN A 32 -4.98 15.92 -11.59
C GLN A 32 -6.45 15.85 -11.14
N LYS A 33 -6.73 15.25 -9.97
CA LYS A 33 -8.09 15.02 -9.48
C LYS A 33 -8.37 15.87 -8.24
N PRO A 34 -9.28 16.87 -8.32
CA PRO A 34 -9.67 17.64 -7.15
C PRO A 34 -10.24 16.74 -6.05
N ALA A 35 -9.73 16.85 -4.83
CA ALA A 35 -10.08 15.90 -3.77
C ALA A 35 -11.57 15.90 -3.43
N LYS A 36 -12.17 17.10 -3.33
CA LYS A 36 -13.57 17.29 -2.89
C LYS A 36 -14.61 16.67 -3.81
N THR A 37 -14.34 16.59 -5.11
CA THR A 37 -15.36 16.25 -6.12
C THR A 37 -15.04 15.01 -6.93
N SER A 38 -13.80 14.51 -6.89
CA SER A 38 -13.40 13.38 -7.73
C SER A 38 -13.85 12.02 -7.19
N ILE A 39 -14.17 11.93 -5.90
CA ILE A 39 -14.70 10.72 -5.27
C ILE A 39 -15.80 11.05 -4.26
N GLU A 40 -16.67 10.07 -4.00
CA GLU A 40 -17.64 10.15 -2.92
C GLU A 40 -16.97 9.79 -1.61
N TRP A 41 -16.90 10.77 -0.70
CA TRP A 41 -16.35 10.58 0.62
C TRP A 41 -17.42 10.03 1.59
N ASP A 42 -17.10 8.95 2.27
CA ASP A 42 -17.94 8.45 3.37
C ASP A 42 -17.81 9.38 4.59
N ALA A 43 -18.85 10.17 4.83
CA ALA A 43 -18.90 11.12 5.94
C ALA A 43 -18.80 10.44 7.31
N ALA A 44 -19.35 9.22 7.47
CA ALA A 44 -19.28 8.49 8.73
C ALA A 44 -17.86 7.97 8.98
N MET A 45 -17.14 7.56 7.92
CA MET A 45 -15.73 7.18 8.01
C MET A 45 -14.84 8.38 8.36
N LEU A 46 -15.09 9.54 7.75
CA LEU A 46 -14.30 10.76 7.99
C LEU A 46 -14.56 11.39 9.36
N ALA A 47 -15.74 11.20 9.94
CA ALA A 47 -16.09 11.71 11.26
C ALA A 47 -15.45 10.92 12.41
N ASP A 48 -14.87 9.74 12.14
CA ASP A 48 -14.25 8.86 13.12
C ASP A 48 -12.72 8.81 12.93
N PRO A 49 -11.93 9.51 13.77
CA PRO A 49 -10.47 9.53 13.69
C PRO A 49 -9.79 8.17 13.90
N GLU A 50 -10.47 7.21 14.53
CA GLU A 50 -9.98 5.84 14.70
C GLU A 50 -10.14 5.03 13.40
N ARG A 51 -11.08 5.43 12.53
CA ARG A 51 -11.29 4.79 11.22
C ARG A 51 -10.52 5.46 10.09
N SER A 52 -10.39 6.79 10.11
CA SER A 52 -9.70 7.51 9.06
C SER A 52 -9.00 8.76 9.56
N ARG A 53 -7.81 8.99 9.02
CA ARG A 53 -7.04 10.23 9.19
C ARG A 53 -6.91 11.01 7.88
N LEU A 54 -7.72 10.63 6.87
CA LEU A 54 -7.72 11.32 5.58
C LEU A 54 -8.38 12.68 5.73
N ASN A 55 -7.80 13.69 5.10
CA ASN A 55 -8.34 15.04 5.06
C ASN A 55 -8.79 15.36 3.62
N PRO A 56 -10.10 15.38 3.30
CA PRO A 56 -10.60 15.67 1.96
C PRO A 56 -10.52 17.15 1.57
N ASP A 57 -10.17 18.05 2.50
CA ASP A 57 -10.01 19.49 2.22
C ASP A 57 -8.69 19.84 1.53
N GLN A 58 -7.88 18.84 1.16
CA GLN A 58 -6.69 19.05 0.36
C GLN A 58 -7.01 19.39 -1.11
N PRO A 59 -6.07 20.01 -1.86
CA PRO A 59 -6.32 20.40 -3.24
C PRO A 59 -6.59 19.21 -4.18
N SER A 60 -5.78 18.16 -4.10
CA SER A 60 -5.86 16.99 -4.98
C SER A 60 -5.92 15.67 -4.22
N LEU A 61 -6.35 14.59 -4.88
CA LEU A 61 -6.27 13.25 -4.29
C LEU A 61 -4.82 12.85 -3.98
N ALA A 62 -3.84 13.35 -4.72
CA ALA A 62 -2.44 13.08 -4.43
C ALA A 62 -2.01 13.67 -3.08
N ASP A 63 -2.55 14.84 -2.73
CA ASP A 63 -2.30 15.49 -1.44
C ASP A 63 -2.97 14.72 -0.29
N VAL A 64 -4.22 14.27 -0.49
CA VAL A 64 -4.95 13.46 0.52
C VAL A 64 -4.22 12.15 0.82
N PHE A 65 -3.71 11.46 -0.21
CA PHE A 65 -3.05 10.16 -0.10
C PHE A 65 -1.51 10.24 -0.10
N SER A 66 -0.94 11.44 0.09
CA SER A 66 0.51 11.69 0.04
C SER A 66 1.32 10.73 0.92
N SER A 67 0.93 10.59 2.18
CA SER A 67 1.53 9.66 3.14
C SER A 67 1.54 8.20 2.66
N TYR A 68 0.52 7.76 1.92
CA TYR A 68 0.50 6.41 1.35
C TYR A 68 1.54 6.25 0.24
N PHE A 69 1.62 7.22 -0.69
CA PHE A 69 2.61 7.20 -1.77
C PHE A 69 4.05 7.21 -1.23
N ASP A 70 4.31 8.07 -0.24
CA ASP A 70 5.65 8.20 0.35
C ASP A 70 6.03 6.93 1.10
N ARG A 71 5.13 6.37 1.94
CA ARG A 71 5.36 5.12 2.66
C ARG A 71 5.56 3.92 1.74
N PHE A 72 4.87 3.88 0.60
CA PHE A 72 5.10 2.83 -0.39
C PHE A 72 6.51 2.92 -0.98
N ALA A 73 6.98 4.13 -1.30
CA ALA A 73 8.34 4.34 -1.79
C ALA A 73 9.38 3.94 -0.73
N ASP A 74 9.17 4.35 0.53
CA ASP A 74 10.03 3.99 1.65
C ASP A 74 10.10 2.47 1.87
N ALA A 75 8.96 1.78 1.80
CA ALA A 75 8.89 0.33 1.93
C ALA A 75 9.69 -0.38 0.82
N CYS A 76 9.56 0.09 -0.43
CA CYS A 76 10.34 -0.44 -1.55
C CYS A 76 11.84 -0.16 -1.39
N ALA A 77 12.22 1.04 -0.94
CA ALA A 77 13.61 1.41 -0.71
C ALA A 77 14.23 0.56 0.40
N SER A 78 13.50 0.38 1.52
CA SER A 78 13.90 -0.47 2.62
C SER A 78 14.10 -1.93 2.17
N ALA A 79 13.17 -2.49 1.40
CA ALA A 79 13.29 -3.84 0.86
C ALA A 79 14.54 -4.02 -0.01
N LYS A 80 14.87 -3.03 -0.85
CA LYS A 80 16.11 -3.02 -1.66
C LYS A 80 17.35 -2.96 -0.76
N SER A 81 17.38 -2.05 0.21
CA SER A 81 18.52 -1.92 1.13
C SER A 81 18.78 -3.19 1.94
N PHE A 82 17.73 -3.94 2.32
CA PHE A 82 17.89 -5.22 3.01
C PHE A 82 18.53 -6.30 2.12
N VAL A 83 18.19 -6.33 0.83
CA VAL A 83 18.85 -7.21 -0.15
C VAL A 83 20.31 -6.81 -0.29
N ASP A 84 20.59 -5.52 -0.48
CA ASP A 84 21.95 -5.05 -0.72
C ASP A 84 22.87 -5.27 0.49
N ALA A 85 22.36 -5.05 1.71
CA ALA A 85 23.16 -5.14 2.94
C ALA A 85 23.27 -6.56 3.50
N PHE A 86 22.23 -7.38 3.35
CA PHE A 86 22.13 -8.68 4.02
C PHE A 86 21.87 -9.85 3.09
N ASN A 87 21.65 -9.61 1.79
CA ASN A 87 21.18 -10.61 0.83
C ASN A 87 19.88 -11.29 1.29
N ILE A 88 19.02 -10.56 2.00
CA ILE A 88 17.73 -11.03 2.50
C ILE A 88 16.64 -10.13 1.92
N TYR A 89 15.70 -10.73 1.19
CA TYR A 89 14.54 -10.01 0.71
C TYR A 89 13.46 -9.89 1.78
N GLN A 90 13.05 -8.66 2.08
CA GLN A 90 11.88 -8.37 2.91
C GLN A 90 10.69 -8.02 1.99
N PRO A 91 9.63 -8.85 1.93
CA PRO A 91 8.53 -8.66 0.99
C PRO A 91 7.68 -7.44 1.35
N VAL A 92 7.38 -6.62 0.34
CA VAL A 92 6.48 -5.47 0.49
C VAL A 92 5.03 -5.92 0.29
N ARG A 93 4.18 -5.73 1.30
CA ARG A 93 2.77 -6.16 1.31
C ARG A 93 1.90 -5.24 2.16
N THR A 94 0.61 -5.22 1.87
CA THR A 94 -0.41 -4.60 2.72
C THR A 94 -0.72 -5.53 3.90
N VAL A 95 -0.73 -4.98 5.12
CA VAL A 95 -0.96 -5.73 6.36
C VAL A 95 -1.87 -4.94 7.30
N ILE A 96 -2.50 -5.65 8.23
CA ILE A 96 -3.20 -5.01 9.37
C ILE A 96 -2.14 -4.46 10.33
N THR A 97 -2.33 -3.23 10.80
CA THR A 97 -1.32 -2.49 11.58
C THR A 97 -1.40 -2.70 13.08
N ASP A 98 -2.47 -3.31 13.60
CA ASP A 98 -2.49 -3.74 15.00
C ASP A 98 -1.45 -4.83 15.24
N LEU A 99 -1.00 -4.98 16.49
CA LEU A 99 0.12 -5.86 16.81
C LEU A 99 -0.16 -7.33 16.46
N ALA A 100 -1.40 -7.80 16.62
CA ALA A 100 -1.77 -9.18 16.39
C ALA A 100 -1.87 -9.49 14.88
N GLY A 101 -2.54 -8.62 14.13
CA GLY A 101 -2.63 -8.67 12.67
C GLY A 101 -1.27 -8.54 12.01
N PHE A 102 -0.43 -7.62 12.48
CA PHE A 102 0.93 -7.47 11.98
C PHE A 102 1.77 -8.72 12.25
N ALA A 103 1.74 -9.27 13.46
CA ALA A 103 2.49 -10.48 13.79
C ALA A 103 2.04 -11.70 12.96
N ARG A 104 0.72 -11.86 12.77
CA ARG A 104 0.13 -12.90 11.93
C ARG A 104 0.64 -12.79 10.49
N ASP A 105 0.51 -11.61 9.89
CA ASP A 105 0.90 -11.41 8.50
C ASP A 105 2.42 -11.53 8.34
N LYS A 106 3.20 -10.98 9.28
CA LYS A 106 4.68 -11.08 9.29
C LYS A 106 5.16 -12.53 9.21
N ASN A 107 4.57 -13.41 10.02
CA ASN A 107 4.98 -14.81 10.15
C ASN A 107 4.38 -15.74 9.09
N LYS A 108 3.48 -15.23 8.23
CA LYS A 108 2.83 -16.03 7.20
C LYS A 108 3.82 -16.37 6.06
N PRO A 109 3.97 -17.66 5.70
CA PRO A 109 4.81 -18.10 4.57
C PRO A 109 4.39 -17.45 3.25
N LEU A 110 5.34 -17.18 2.36
CA LEU A 110 5.06 -16.51 1.09
C LEU A 110 4.30 -17.41 0.11
N GLU A 111 4.45 -18.73 0.26
CA GLU A 111 3.75 -19.75 -0.52
C GLU A 111 2.23 -19.62 -0.37
N GLU A 112 1.75 -19.22 0.82
CA GLU A 112 0.32 -18.96 1.04
C GLU A 112 -0.17 -17.73 0.27
N TYR A 113 0.68 -16.72 0.09
CA TYR A 113 0.36 -15.56 -0.73
C TYR A 113 0.40 -15.91 -2.22
N ASP A 114 1.36 -16.72 -2.65
CA ASP A 114 1.47 -17.16 -4.05
C ASP A 114 0.29 -18.05 -4.46
N ALA A 115 -0.19 -18.91 -3.56
CA ALA A 115 -1.39 -19.74 -3.76
C ALA A 115 -2.72 -18.97 -3.59
N LEU A 116 -2.68 -17.69 -3.24
CA LEU A 116 -3.88 -16.91 -2.96
C LEU A 116 -4.71 -16.65 -4.23
N GLU A 117 -5.96 -17.08 -4.20
CA GLU A 117 -6.99 -16.79 -5.21
C GLU A 117 -8.14 -15.97 -4.60
N GLY A 118 -8.72 -15.05 -5.38
CA GLY A 118 -9.88 -14.25 -4.94
C GLY A 118 -9.53 -13.06 -4.04
N ALA A 119 -10.10 -13.01 -2.83
CA ALA A 119 -9.97 -11.87 -1.93
C ALA A 119 -8.54 -11.69 -1.40
N PRO A 120 -8.08 -10.43 -1.19
CA PRO A 120 -6.79 -10.08 -0.59
C PRO A 120 -6.48 -10.78 0.72
N MET A 121 -5.19 -11.04 0.99
CA MET A 121 -4.75 -11.68 2.23
C MET A 121 -5.17 -10.89 3.47
N TRP A 122 -5.03 -9.57 3.44
CA TRP A 122 -5.30 -8.70 4.58
C TRP A 122 -6.80 -8.57 4.92
N LEU A 123 -7.69 -9.06 4.04
CA LEU A 123 -9.14 -9.14 4.27
C LEU A 123 -9.58 -10.48 4.89
N ARG A 124 -8.64 -11.39 5.19
CA ARG A 124 -8.90 -12.72 5.76
C ARG A 124 -8.54 -12.83 7.24
#